data_AF-A0A947JCG0-F1
#
_entry.id   AF-A0A947JCG0-F1
#
_cell.length_a   1.000
_cell.length_b   1.000
_cell.length_c   1.000
_cell.angle_alpha   90.00
_cell.angle_beta   90.00
_cell.angle_gamma   90.00
#
_symmetry.space_group_name_H-M   'P 1'
#
loop_
_entity.id
_entity.type
_entity.pdbx_description
1 polymer ?
#
loop_
_entity_poly.entity_id
_entity_poly.type
_entity_poly.pdbx_seq_one_letter_code
_entity_poly.pdbx_strand_id
1 'polypeptide(L)'
;MVVGQFKNFVNKFHENRRGAGALIFVLVFGTVSTVIIIVGVANYALAEHRASIIKHNRDAAFHIAEAGINYYRWHLAHSPEDFRDGEEYEGPYVHEYRDKDGNVIGIFSLEITPPSPGGTVAIVRSTGWKLSQPSSTRTIQIRVGYPALTDYVFVEDVNMSFSYTTEVHGKVHSNGGIEFNGTTDALVESAKETYYNDSYGFWKPGIWGGGGPVELWNFPVPENNFDSISADLSALSDLAEDGGIYLNSSGVSGYHIVFLANGTFDLYKVTGLLCYYGEPYQKGWRWYWDVLCYDISSETFLNNYNIPENGAIFANDHVWVDGVVDGRVTLGAGRFPANQSHYKSIYISNNLTYETKNSDDVLGLIAQGDVIVPLVVPDDMEIDAAALSQFGKIKRPYYYEGYGTAIRNSLLFYGSQISRLGGGWKYTSGGSVIGGFINTNHTYDGNLRYLPPPGFPVGDTYELISWEEIIE
;
A
#
# COMPACT_ATOMS: atom_id res chain seq x y z
N MET A 1 26.27 94.28 60.76
CA MET A 1 25.63 92.95 60.82
C MET A 1 25.32 92.43 59.40
N VAL A 2 26.33 92.33 58.53
CA VAL A 2 26.17 91.82 57.13
C VAL A 2 27.38 90.99 56.66
N VAL A 3 28.58 91.23 57.23
CA VAL A 3 29.81 90.51 56.84
C VAL A 3 29.90 89.08 57.41
N GLY A 4 29.25 88.81 58.56
CA GLY A 4 29.30 87.50 59.22
C GLY A 4 28.45 86.41 58.56
N GLN A 5 27.36 86.78 57.87
CA GLN A 5 26.47 85.81 57.21
C GLN A 5 27.00 85.35 55.84
N PHE A 6 27.85 86.15 55.18
CA PHE A 6 28.42 85.79 53.88
C PHE A 6 29.53 84.72 53.99
N LYS A 7 30.34 84.76 55.06
CA LYS A 7 31.37 83.73 55.33
C LYS A 7 30.78 82.34 55.60
N ASN A 8 29.63 82.27 56.26
CA ASN A 8 28.95 80.99 56.53
C ASN A 8 28.24 80.41 55.28
N PHE A 9 27.85 81.25 54.31
CA PHE A 9 27.27 80.78 53.05
C PHE A 9 28.33 80.16 52.12
N VAL A 10 29.53 80.76 52.05
CA VAL A 10 30.64 80.26 51.22
C VAL A 10 31.27 78.98 51.81
N ASN A 11 31.40 78.88 53.14
CA ASN A 11 31.93 77.66 53.77
C ASN A 11 30.99 76.45 53.66
N LYS A 12 29.67 76.65 53.56
CA LYS A 12 28.70 75.57 53.34
C LYS A 12 28.81 74.92 51.95
N PHE A 13 29.36 75.62 50.97
CA PHE A 13 29.64 75.06 49.64
C PHE A 13 30.93 74.22 49.61
N HIS A 14 31.86 74.46 50.55
CA HIS A 14 33.14 73.75 50.59
C HIS A 14 33.09 72.39 51.30
N GLU A 15 32.08 72.12 52.14
CA GLU A 15 31.97 70.86 52.89
C GLU A 15 31.24 69.72 52.17
N ASN A 16 30.61 69.96 51.00
CA ASN A 16 29.78 68.94 50.35
C ASN A 16 30.45 68.22 49.15
N ARG A 17 31.76 67.98 49.23
CA ARG A 17 32.51 67.25 48.18
C ARG A 17 32.19 65.74 48.10
N ARG A 18 31.51 65.16 49.11
CA ARG A 18 31.10 63.75 49.11
C ARG A 18 29.82 63.46 48.29
N GLY A 19 28.89 64.42 48.18
CA GLY A 19 27.67 64.26 47.38
C GLY A 19 27.86 64.51 45.87
N ALA A 20 28.80 65.39 45.50
CA ALA A 20 29.12 65.68 44.10
C ALA A 20 29.73 64.45 43.37
N GLY A 21 30.60 63.69 44.05
CA GLY A 21 31.16 62.45 43.49
C GLY A 21 30.10 61.37 43.27
N ALA A 22 29.14 61.22 44.20
CA ALA A 22 28.05 60.26 44.07
C ALA A 22 27.08 60.63 42.94
N LEU A 23 26.76 61.92 42.76
CA LEU A 23 25.93 62.41 41.65
C LEU A 23 26.61 62.21 40.29
N ILE A 24 27.90 62.52 40.17
CA ILE A 24 28.67 62.25 38.94
C ILE A 24 28.75 60.76 38.67
N PHE A 25 28.96 59.93 39.69
CA PHE A 25 29.00 58.48 39.56
C PHE A 25 27.66 57.92 39.07
N VAL A 26 26.53 58.34 39.65
CA VAL A 26 25.19 57.94 39.20
C VAL A 26 24.91 58.41 37.78
N LEU A 27 25.37 59.61 37.41
CA LEU A 27 25.18 60.14 36.05
C LEU A 27 26.02 59.38 35.03
N VAL A 28 27.28 59.06 35.33
CA VAL A 28 28.17 58.28 34.45
C VAL A 28 27.74 56.82 34.38
N PHE A 29 27.51 56.15 35.52
CA PHE A 29 27.04 54.76 35.51
C PHE A 29 25.63 54.63 34.95
N GLY A 30 24.73 55.58 35.23
CA GLY A 30 23.40 55.64 34.66
C GLY A 30 23.46 55.77 33.13
N THR A 31 24.23 56.74 32.62
CA THR A 31 24.38 56.92 31.16
C THR A 31 25.03 55.71 30.49
N VAL A 32 26.11 55.15 31.05
CA VAL A 32 26.76 53.95 30.51
C VAL A 32 25.82 52.74 30.53
N SER A 33 25.10 52.52 31.64
CA SER A 33 24.15 51.40 31.75
C SER A 33 22.98 51.55 30.79
N THR A 34 22.41 52.76 30.65
CA THR A 34 21.34 53.04 29.69
C THR A 34 21.82 52.82 28.25
N VAL A 35 23.03 53.27 27.90
CA VAL A 35 23.59 53.02 26.57
C VAL A 35 23.79 51.53 26.31
N ILE A 36 24.32 50.77 27.27
CA ILE A 36 24.49 49.31 27.14
C ILE A 36 23.14 48.61 26.95
N ILE A 37 22.11 48.99 27.71
CA ILE A 37 20.76 48.42 27.58
C ILE A 37 20.17 48.75 26.21
N ILE A 38 20.27 50.00 25.75
CA ILE A 38 19.76 50.41 24.43
C ILE A 38 20.45 49.63 23.31
N VAL A 39 21.79 49.51 23.35
CA VAL A 39 22.55 48.74 22.36
C VAL A 39 22.21 47.25 22.43
N GLY A 40 22.05 46.70 23.64
CA GLY A 40 21.65 45.30 23.84
C GLY A 40 20.26 45.00 23.25
N VAL A 41 19.27 45.85 23.54
CA VAL A 41 17.90 45.72 23.01
C VAL A 41 17.89 45.91 21.49
N ALA A 42 18.65 46.88 20.95
CA ALA A 42 18.74 47.10 19.51
C ALA A 42 19.34 45.88 18.78
N ASN A 43 20.42 45.30 19.32
CA ASN A 43 21.03 44.09 18.76
C ASN A 43 20.10 42.88 18.85
N TYR A 44 19.41 42.72 19.97
CA TYR A 44 18.40 41.67 20.14
C TYR A 44 17.26 41.81 19.12
N ALA A 45 16.72 43.02 18.95
CA ALA A 45 15.65 43.30 17.99
C ALA A 45 16.11 43.04 16.54
N LEU A 46 17.35 43.39 16.18
CA LEU A 46 17.92 43.07 14.87
C LEU A 46 18.11 41.56 14.66
N ALA A 47 18.54 40.84 15.69
CA ALA A 47 18.68 39.39 15.65
C ALA A 47 17.31 38.71 15.51
N GLU A 48 16.30 39.15 16.26
CA GLU A 48 14.93 38.66 16.18
C GLU A 48 14.30 38.95 14.82
N HIS A 49 14.51 40.15 14.28
CA HIS A 49 14.06 40.50 12.93
C HIS A 49 14.69 39.62 11.85
N ARG A 50 16.00 39.35 11.93
CA ARG A 50 16.68 38.43 11.01
C ARG A 50 16.15 37.00 11.15
N ALA A 51 15.97 36.52 12.37
CA ALA A 51 15.41 35.19 12.63
C ALA A 51 13.97 35.07 12.09
N SER A 52 13.16 36.11 12.26
CA SER A 52 11.79 36.19 11.73
C SER A 52 11.77 36.13 10.21
N ILE A 53 12.65 36.88 9.52
CA ILE A 53 12.78 36.82 8.06
C ILE A 53 13.19 35.42 7.60
N ILE A 54 14.17 34.79 8.26
CA ILE A 54 14.62 33.44 7.92
C ILE A 54 13.47 32.44 8.10
N LYS A 55 12.72 32.52 9.20
CA LYS A 55 11.56 31.66 9.44
C LYS A 55 10.50 31.86 8.37
N HIS A 56 10.11 33.10 8.09
CA HIS A 56 9.14 33.43 7.05
C HIS A 56 9.59 32.91 5.66
N ASN A 57 10.86 33.05 5.32
CA ASN A 57 11.39 32.57 4.06
C ASN A 57 11.44 31.03 4.01
N ARG A 58 11.66 30.33 5.14
CA ARG A 58 11.55 28.86 5.21
C ARG A 58 10.12 28.39 4.98
N ASP A 59 9.14 29.08 5.56
CA ASP A 59 7.73 28.76 5.35
C ASP A 59 7.32 29.03 3.88
N ALA A 60 7.81 30.14 3.30
CA ALA A 60 7.60 30.42 1.89
C ALA A 60 8.27 29.38 0.97
N ALA A 61 9.50 28.95 1.28
CA ALA A 61 10.20 27.91 0.54
C ALA A 61 9.44 26.57 0.58
N PHE A 62 8.82 26.23 1.72
CA PHE A 62 7.96 25.06 1.85
C PHE A 62 6.75 25.14 0.91
N HIS A 63 6.04 26.27 0.88
CA HIS A 63 4.92 26.45 -0.04
C HIS A 63 5.34 26.44 -1.52
N ILE A 64 6.54 26.95 -1.84
CA ILE A 64 7.09 26.86 -3.20
C ILE A 64 7.39 25.41 -3.57
N ALA A 65 7.94 24.61 -2.65
CA ALA A 65 8.14 23.18 -2.86
C ALA A 65 6.80 22.45 -3.07
N GLU A 66 5.78 22.78 -2.28
CA GLU A 66 4.43 22.23 -2.38
C GLU A 66 3.75 22.59 -3.71
N ALA A 67 4.00 23.79 -4.23
CA ALA A 67 3.56 24.20 -5.55
C ALA A 67 4.17 23.31 -6.65
N GLY A 68 5.47 22.98 -6.54
CA GLY A 68 6.12 22.04 -7.46
C GLY A 68 5.51 20.65 -7.43
N ILE A 69 5.19 20.14 -6.24
CA ILE A 69 4.44 18.89 -6.07
C ILE A 69 3.08 18.95 -6.77
N ASN A 70 2.29 20.00 -6.54
CA ASN A 70 0.96 20.12 -7.14
C ASN A 70 1.02 20.31 -8.67
N TYR A 71 2.03 21.03 -9.16
CA TYR A 71 2.30 21.15 -10.60
C TYR A 71 2.56 19.78 -11.22
N TYR A 72 3.48 18.99 -10.66
CA TYR A 72 3.82 17.71 -11.26
C TYR A 72 2.71 16.67 -11.12
N ARG A 73 1.90 16.74 -10.06
CA ARG A 73 0.65 15.96 -9.95
C ARG A 73 -0.33 16.29 -11.07
N TRP A 74 -0.51 17.57 -11.37
CA TRP A 74 -1.32 17.99 -12.52
C TRP A 74 -0.71 17.50 -13.84
N HIS A 75 0.61 17.55 -13.98
CA HIS A 75 1.33 17.07 -15.16
C HIS A 75 1.09 15.58 -15.41
N LEU A 76 1.36 14.72 -14.41
CA LEU A 76 1.12 13.27 -14.51
C LEU A 76 -0.35 12.92 -14.74
N ALA A 77 -1.29 13.71 -14.21
CA ALA A 77 -2.71 13.50 -14.48
C ALA A 77 -3.10 13.75 -15.96
N HIS A 78 -2.32 14.56 -16.70
CA HIS A 78 -2.55 14.85 -18.12
C HIS A 78 -1.59 14.09 -19.05
N SER A 79 -0.43 13.68 -18.56
CA SER A 79 0.61 12.94 -19.28
C SER A 79 1.18 11.84 -18.38
N PRO A 80 0.47 10.70 -18.24
CA PRO A 80 0.77 9.64 -17.28
C PRO A 80 2.16 9.02 -17.36
N GLU A 81 2.71 8.95 -18.57
CA GLU A 81 4.00 8.30 -18.87
C GLU A 81 5.17 9.29 -18.93
N ASP A 82 4.90 10.57 -18.69
CA ASP A 82 5.90 11.62 -18.78
C ASP A 82 6.59 11.85 -17.42
N PHE A 83 7.61 11.04 -17.17
CA PHE A 83 8.50 11.16 -16.01
C PHE A 83 9.66 12.14 -16.26
N ARG A 84 9.60 12.95 -17.34
CA ARG A 84 10.65 13.89 -17.73
C ARG A 84 10.15 15.32 -17.89
N ASP A 85 8.97 15.63 -17.36
CA ASP A 85 8.38 16.99 -17.40
C ASP A 85 8.30 17.60 -18.82
N GLY A 86 8.12 16.76 -19.83
CA GLY A 86 8.04 17.16 -21.24
C GLY A 86 9.39 17.40 -21.91
N GLU A 87 10.50 17.10 -21.23
CA GLU A 87 11.86 17.33 -21.69
C GLU A 87 12.55 16.03 -22.16
N GLU A 88 13.56 16.16 -23.02
CA GLU A 88 14.33 15.00 -23.51
C GLU A 88 15.45 14.56 -22.56
N TYR A 89 15.83 15.41 -21.60
CA TYR A 89 16.94 15.18 -20.67
C TYR A 89 16.46 14.75 -19.27
N GLU A 90 17.32 14.05 -18.54
CA GLU A 90 17.08 13.70 -17.13
C GLU A 90 17.21 14.94 -16.25
N GLY A 91 16.29 15.08 -15.29
CA GLY A 91 16.21 16.22 -14.38
C GLY A 91 17.48 16.44 -13.54
N PRO A 92 17.46 17.45 -12.65
CA PRO A 92 16.27 18.09 -12.13
C PRO A 92 15.65 19.18 -13.03
N TYR A 93 14.32 19.29 -13.00
CA TYR A 93 13.55 20.27 -13.78
C TYR A 93 13.24 21.51 -12.96
N VAL A 94 13.65 22.68 -13.44
CA VAL A 94 13.63 23.93 -12.67
C VAL A 94 12.54 24.86 -13.19
N HIS A 95 11.68 25.31 -12.28
CA HIS A 95 10.55 26.17 -12.58
C HIS A 95 10.51 27.42 -11.73
N GLU A 96 10.05 28.51 -12.33
CA GLU A 96 9.87 29.79 -11.66
C GLU A 96 8.52 29.86 -10.93
N TYR A 97 8.54 30.19 -9.65
CA TYR A 97 7.33 30.44 -8.86
C TYR A 97 7.01 31.94 -8.85
N ARG A 98 5.84 32.29 -9.40
CA ARG A 98 5.41 33.68 -9.62
C ARG A 98 4.31 34.12 -8.66
N ASP A 99 4.33 35.39 -8.29
CA ASP A 99 3.22 36.02 -7.56
C ASP A 99 2.02 36.32 -8.48
N LYS A 100 0.94 36.83 -7.88
CA LYS A 100 -0.29 37.23 -8.60
C LYS A 100 -0.06 38.31 -9.67
N ASP A 101 1.03 39.07 -9.57
CA ASP A 101 1.38 40.16 -10.48
C ASP A 101 2.38 39.71 -11.56
N GLY A 102 2.77 38.43 -11.55
CA GLY A 102 3.66 37.79 -12.52
C GLY A 102 5.16 37.89 -12.18
N ASN A 103 5.53 38.46 -11.03
CA ASN A 103 6.93 38.57 -10.63
C ASN A 103 7.43 37.23 -10.08
N VAL A 104 8.65 36.84 -10.44
CA VAL A 104 9.28 35.64 -9.88
C VAL A 104 9.70 35.93 -8.44
N ILE A 105 9.17 35.15 -7.49
CA ILE A 105 9.47 35.29 -6.06
C ILE A 105 10.26 34.10 -5.51
N GLY A 106 10.25 32.97 -6.22
CA GLY A 106 10.96 31.75 -5.84
C GLY A 106 11.16 30.82 -7.03
N ILE A 107 11.83 29.70 -6.76
CA ILE A 107 12.12 28.65 -7.72
C ILE A 107 11.87 27.32 -7.03
N PHE A 108 11.31 26.36 -7.76
CA PHE A 108 11.32 24.96 -7.34
C PHE A 108 12.04 24.09 -8.38
N SER A 109 12.62 23.01 -7.90
CA SER A 109 13.38 22.03 -8.66
C SER A 109 12.78 20.66 -8.44
N LEU A 110 12.49 19.94 -9.52
CA LEU A 110 11.83 18.63 -9.47
C LEU A 110 12.83 17.53 -9.83
N GLU A 111 12.91 16.52 -8.97
CA GLU A 111 13.58 15.24 -9.24
C GLU A 111 12.50 14.17 -9.32
N ILE A 112 12.44 13.45 -10.43
CA ILE A 112 11.44 12.40 -10.66
C ILE A 112 12.16 11.07 -10.84
N THR A 113 11.77 10.11 -10.02
CA THR A 113 12.15 8.72 -10.18
C THR A 113 10.96 7.99 -10.80
N PRO A 114 11.08 7.46 -12.04
CA PRO A 114 10.02 6.70 -12.67
C PRO A 114 9.74 5.40 -11.89
N PRO A 115 8.57 4.78 -12.08
CA PRO A 115 8.28 3.49 -11.50
C PRO A 115 9.32 2.44 -11.90
N SER A 116 9.65 1.52 -10.98
CA SER A 116 10.43 0.33 -11.34
C SER A 116 9.69 -0.50 -12.39
N PRO A 117 10.39 -1.31 -13.22
CA PRO A 117 9.74 -2.18 -14.20
C PRO A 117 8.55 -2.96 -13.59
N GLY A 118 7.38 -2.84 -14.23
CA GLY A 118 6.13 -3.46 -13.79
C GLY A 118 5.40 -2.77 -12.62
N GLY A 119 5.99 -1.75 -12.00
CA GLY A 119 5.35 -0.91 -10.98
C GLY A 119 4.65 0.31 -11.57
N THR A 120 3.81 0.95 -10.77
CA THR A 120 2.98 2.11 -11.17
C THR A 120 3.24 3.35 -10.31
N VAL A 121 4.12 3.24 -9.32
CA VAL A 121 4.40 4.29 -8.33
C VAL A 121 5.64 5.06 -8.74
N ALA A 122 5.48 6.34 -9.01
CA ALA A 122 6.57 7.29 -9.24
C ALA A 122 6.87 8.06 -7.95
N ILE A 123 8.15 8.41 -7.78
CA ILE A 123 8.59 9.28 -6.68
C ILE A 123 8.87 10.66 -7.25
N VAL A 124 8.24 11.68 -6.67
CA VAL A 124 8.44 13.07 -7.07
C VAL A 124 8.97 13.82 -5.87
N ARG A 125 10.16 14.39 -6.03
CA ARG A 125 10.81 15.23 -5.02
C ARG A 125 10.88 16.66 -5.54
N SER A 126 10.33 17.60 -4.78
CA SER A 126 10.31 19.02 -5.10
C SER A 126 11.09 19.78 -4.05
N THR A 127 12.16 20.45 -4.48
CA THR A 127 12.97 21.34 -3.64
C THR A 127 12.68 22.79 -3.99
N GLY A 128 12.11 23.55 -3.06
CA GLY A 128 11.74 24.95 -3.23
C GLY A 128 12.63 25.91 -2.45
N TRP A 129 12.89 27.09 -3.02
CA TRP A 129 13.56 28.20 -2.33
C TRP A 129 13.11 29.57 -2.85
N LYS A 130 13.31 30.59 -2.03
CA LYS A 130 12.99 31.98 -2.37
C LYS A 130 14.20 32.68 -2.98
N LEU A 131 14.01 33.54 -3.98
CA LEU A 131 15.11 34.28 -4.61
C LEU A 131 15.87 35.19 -3.62
N SER A 132 15.18 35.72 -2.61
CA SER A 132 15.79 36.55 -1.58
C SER A 132 16.67 35.78 -0.60
N GLN A 133 16.57 34.45 -0.55
CA GLN A 133 17.35 33.61 0.35
C GLN A 133 17.55 32.20 -0.24
N PRO A 134 18.40 32.04 -1.27
CA PRO A 134 18.55 30.77 -1.99
C PRO A 134 19.11 29.63 -1.14
N SER A 135 19.84 29.95 -0.06
CA SER A 135 20.43 28.94 0.84
C SER A 135 19.41 28.28 1.80
N SER A 136 18.16 28.74 1.80
CA SER A 136 17.11 28.22 2.67
C SER A 136 16.12 27.43 1.84
N THR A 137 16.50 26.20 1.52
CA THR A 137 15.69 25.24 0.75
C THR A 137 14.75 24.46 1.65
N ARG A 138 13.67 23.94 1.04
CA ARG A 138 12.76 22.95 1.61
C ARG A 138 12.47 21.89 0.57
N THR A 139 12.49 20.63 0.99
CA THR A 139 12.28 19.50 0.09
C THR A 139 11.06 18.72 0.55
N ILE A 140 10.12 18.52 -0.35
CA ILE A 140 8.95 17.67 -0.15
C ILE A 140 9.08 16.49 -1.10
N GLN A 141 8.85 15.29 -0.58
CA GLN A 141 8.77 14.07 -1.38
C GLN A 141 7.36 13.52 -1.31
N ILE A 142 6.85 13.10 -2.47
CA ILE A 142 5.60 12.36 -2.57
C ILE A 142 5.84 11.06 -3.33
N ARG A 143 4.97 10.09 -3.04
CA ARG A 143 4.75 8.94 -3.90
C ARG A 143 3.40 9.11 -4.56
N VAL A 144 3.37 9.02 -5.88
CA VAL A 144 2.15 9.13 -6.67
C VAL A 144 2.05 7.92 -7.58
N GLY A 145 0.86 7.36 -7.67
CA GLY A 145 0.59 6.22 -8.51
C GLY A 145 -0.90 5.97 -8.55
N TYR A 146 -1.27 5.03 -9.39
CA TYR A 146 -2.63 4.54 -9.42
C TYR A 146 -2.90 3.72 -8.14
N PRO A 147 -3.97 4.01 -7.37
CA PRO A 147 -4.31 3.22 -6.20
C PRO A 147 -4.58 1.78 -6.67
N ALA A 148 -3.77 0.85 -6.18
CA ALA A 148 -3.98 -0.55 -6.48
C ALA A 148 -5.21 -1.04 -5.69
N LEU A 149 -6.01 -1.92 -6.30
CA LEU A 149 -7.09 -2.63 -5.58
C LEU A 149 -6.58 -3.46 -4.40
N THR A 150 -5.26 -3.64 -4.34
CA THR A 150 -4.59 -4.22 -3.20
C THR A 150 -4.75 -3.42 -1.91
N ASP A 151 -5.24 -2.17 -1.87
CA ASP A 151 -5.48 -1.43 -0.59
C ASP A 151 -6.51 -2.11 0.36
N TYR A 152 -7.08 -3.23 -0.08
CA TYR A 152 -8.01 -4.06 0.65
C TYR A 152 -7.44 -5.47 0.87
N VAL A 153 -7.76 -6.07 2.02
CA VAL A 153 -7.52 -7.50 2.28
C VAL A 153 -8.44 -8.35 1.41
N PHE A 154 -9.66 -7.87 1.20
CA PHE A 154 -10.67 -8.54 0.39
C PHE A 154 -11.38 -7.54 -0.52
N VAL A 155 -11.45 -7.86 -1.81
CA VAL A 155 -12.33 -7.19 -2.77
C VAL A 155 -13.09 -8.26 -3.56
N GLU A 156 -14.40 -8.34 -3.37
CA GLU A 156 -15.22 -9.38 -3.99
C GLU A 156 -16.44 -8.82 -4.73
N ASP A 157 -16.77 -9.39 -5.89
CA ASP A 157 -17.96 -9.00 -6.68
C ASP A 157 -19.22 -9.80 -6.32
N VAL A 158 -19.23 -10.46 -5.16
CA VAL A 158 -20.32 -11.32 -4.68
C VAL A 158 -20.51 -11.22 -3.17
N ASN A 159 -21.59 -11.82 -2.67
CA ASN A 159 -21.83 -11.93 -1.23
C ASN A 159 -20.71 -12.69 -0.52
N MET A 160 -20.34 -12.23 0.67
CA MET A 160 -19.30 -12.83 1.51
C MET A 160 -19.85 -13.28 2.86
N SER A 161 -19.20 -14.27 3.47
CA SER A 161 -19.44 -14.63 4.87
C SER A 161 -18.14 -14.89 5.62
N PHE A 162 -18.07 -14.38 6.84
CA PHE A 162 -16.97 -14.53 7.78
C PHE A 162 -17.46 -15.30 8.99
N SER A 163 -16.63 -16.22 9.50
CA SER A 163 -16.95 -17.04 10.66
C SER A 163 -16.49 -16.38 11.97
N TYR A 164 -16.97 -16.88 13.11
CA TYR A 164 -16.52 -16.42 14.44
C TYR A 164 -15.04 -16.70 14.73
N THR A 165 -14.42 -17.59 13.97
CA THR A 165 -12.98 -17.92 14.05
C THR A 165 -12.19 -17.25 12.93
N THR A 166 -12.72 -16.14 12.39
CA THR A 166 -12.05 -15.32 11.37
C THR A 166 -11.65 -13.98 11.96
N GLU A 167 -10.37 -13.63 11.81
CA GLU A 167 -9.80 -12.33 12.18
C GLU A 167 -9.35 -11.62 10.90
N VAL A 168 -9.65 -10.34 10.76
CA VAL A 168 -9.30 -9.53 9.59
C VAL A 168 -8.60 -8.25 10.03
N HIS A 169 -7.40 -8.02 9.53
CA HIS A 169 -6.60 -6.82 9.79
C HIS A 169 -6.41 -6.06 8.48
N GLY A 170 -7.33 -5.14 8.19
CA GLY A 170 -7.35 -4.35 6.95
C GLY A 170 -8.73 -4.27 6.29
N LYS A 171 -8.86 -3.41 5.27
CA LYS A 171 -10.17 -3.08 4.69
C LYS A 171 -10.78 -4.27 3.94
N VAL A 172 -12.09 -4.39 4.00
CA VAL A 172 -12.88 -5.38 3.26
C VAL A 172 -13.90 -4.66 2.39
N HIS A 173 -14.02 -5.05 1.13
CA HIS A 173 -15.06 -4.56 0.23
C HIS A 173 -15.78 -5.70 -0.47
N SER A 174 -17.11 -5.60 -0.55
CA SER A 174 -17.93 -6.47 -1.40
C SER A 174 -18.95 -5.65 -2.20
N ASN A 175 -19.08 -5.92 -3.49
CA ASN A 175 -20.20 -5.41 -4.29
C ASN A 175 -21.53 -6.10 -3.91
N GLY A 176 -21.46 -7.23 -3.21
CA GLY A 176 -22.59 -7.94 -2.61
C GLY A 176 -22.80 -7.57 -1.13
N GLY A 177 -23.55 -8.42 -0.43
CA GLY A 177 -23.73 -8.32 1.01
C GLY A 177 -22.74 -9.15 1.81
N ILE A 178 -22.45 -8.72 3.04
CA ILE A 178 -21.47 -9.35 3.93
C ILE A 178 -22.16 -9.86 5.19
N GLU A 179 -22.04 -11.16 5.44
CA GLU A 179 -22.30 -11.75 6.74
C GLU A 179 -21.01 -11.76 7.58
N PHE A 180 -20.84 -10.78 8.48
CA PHE A 180 -19.61 -10.62 9.26
C PHE A 180 -19.78 -11.14 10.69
N ASN A 181 -19.29 -12.37 10.95
CA ASN A 181 -19.26 -12.95 12.31
C ASN A 181 -17.88 -12.91 12.98
N GLY A 182 -16.84 -12.46 12.27
CA GLY A 182 -15.46 -12.40 12.77
C GLY A 182 -15.12 -11.13 13.55
N THR A 183 -13.82 -10.89 13.72
CA THR A 183 -13.26 -9.65 14.28
C THR A 183 -12.52 -8.84 13.21
N THR A 184 -12.56 -7.51 13.31
CA THR A 184 -11.81 -6.60 12.44
C THR A 184 -11.25 -5.41 13.21
N ASP A 185 -10.20 -4.78 12.70
CA ASP A 185 -9.69 -3.48 13.17
C ASP A 185 -9.76 -2.38 12.11
N ALA A 186 -10.36 -2.68 10.94
CA ALA A 186 -10.50 -1.78 9.81
C ALA A 186 -11.92 -1.84 9.20
N LEU A 187 -12.18 -0.94 8.25
CA LEU A 187 -13.49 -0.79 7.62
C LEU A 187 -13.94 -2.07 6.88
N VAL A 188 -15.19 -2.42 7.08
CA VAL A 188 -15.90 -3.44 6.30
C VAL A 188 -16.96 -2.73 5.50
N GLU A 189 -16.87 -2.83 4.18
CA GLU A 189 -17.63 -2.04 3.23
C GLU A 189 -18.48 -2.94 2.34
N SER A 190 -19.76 -2.60 2.19
CA SER A 190 -20.66 -3.28 1.26
C SER A 190 -21.35 -2.26 0.37
N ALA A 191 -21.41 -2.57 -0.93
CA ALA A 191 -22.08 -1.70 -1.87
C ALA A 191 -23.63 -1.80 -1.80
N LYS A 192 -24.15 -2.82 -1.14
CA LYS A 192 -25.59 -3.03 -1.02
C LYS A 192 -26.13 -2.34 0.23
N GLU A 193 -27.25 -1.64 0.11
CA GLU A 193 -28.01 -1.21 1.29
C GLU A 193 -28.68 -2.41 1.96
N THR A 194 -29.25 -3.29 1.13
CA THR A 194 -29.82 -4.59 1.53
C THR A 194 -29.59 -5.63 0.44
N TYR A 195 -29.55 -6.91 0.82
CA TYR A 195 -29.43 -8.03 -0.11
C TYR A 195 -30.24 -9.24 0.36
N TYR A 196 -30.60 -10.12 -0.57
CA TYR A 196 -31.24 -11.39 -0.25
C TYR A 196 -30.17 -12.43 0.09
N ASN A 197 -30.25 -13.01 1.28
CA ASN A 197 -29.31 -14.05 1.69
C ASN A 197 -29.92 -15.43 1.41
N ASP A 198 -29.33 -16.15 0.46
CA ASP A 198 -29.81 -17.49 0.03
C ASP A 198 -29.68 -18.54 1.14
N SER A 199 -28.69 -18.42 2.02
CA SER A 199 -28.47 -19.36 3.13
C SER A 199 -29.57 -19.30 4.19
N TYR A 200 -30.17 -18.11 4.38
CA TYR A 200 -31.20 -17.88 5.41
C TYR A 200 -32.61 -17.68 4.82
N GLY A 201 -32.72 -17.36 3.53
CA GLY A 201 -33.99 -17.24 2.80
C GLY A 201 -34.74 -15.92 3.03
N PHE A 202 -34.07 -14.86 3.49
CA PHE A 202 -34.68 -13.54 3.72
C PHE A 202 -33.70 -12.38 3.51
N TRP A 203 -34.25 -11.17 3.43
CA TRP A 203 -33.51 -9.92 3.23
C TRP A 203 -32.73 -9.51 4.47
N LYS A 204 -31.50 -9.04 4.24
CA LYS A 204 -30.58 -8.54 5.26
C LYS A 204 -30.02 -7.17 4.85
N PRO A 205 -29.55 -6.35 5.81
CA PRO A 205 -28.73 -5.19 5.51
C PRO A 205 -27.45 -5.57 4.74
N GLY A 206 -26.83 -4.61 4.07
CA GLY A 206 -25.56 -4.79 3.35
C GLY A 206 -24.49 -5.49 4.19
N ILE A 207 -24.39 -5.12 5.47
CA ILE A 207 -23.54 -5.82 6.44
C ILE A 207 -24.37 -6.21 7.65
N TRP A 208 -24.24 -7.45 8.08
CA TRP A 208 -24.89 -7.98 9.28
C TRP A 208 -24.10 -9.17 9.84
N GLY A 209 -24.34 -9.56 11.08
CA GLY A 209 -23.70 -10.71 11.70
C GLY A 209 -23.51 -10.52 13.19
N GLY A 210 -22.87 -11.49 13.85
CA GLY A 210 -22.54 -11.43 15.28
C GLY A 210 -21.13 -10.93 15.58
N GLY A 211 -20.36 -10.54 14.56
CA GLY A 211 -18.99 -10.06 14.67
C GLY A 211 -18.91 -8.56 14.95
N GLY A 212 -17.71 -7.99 14.87
CA GLY A 212 -17.52 -6.56 15.06
C GLY A 212 -16.06 -6.13 14.98
N PRO A 213 -15.75 -4.86 15.31
CA PRO A 213 -16.67 -3.82 15.79
C PRO A 213 -17.67 -3.33 14.71
N VAL A 214 -18.91 -3.04 15.12
CA VAL A 214 -20.00 -2.64 14.19
C VAL A 214 -19.82 -1.21 13.70
N GLU A 215 -19.13 -0.36 14.46
CA GLU A 215 -18.78 1.01 14.08
C GLU A 215 -17.84 1.10 12.87
N LEU A 216 -17.19 -0.01 12.52
CA LEU A 216 -16.35 -0.11 11.33
C LEU A 216 -17.13 -0.62 10.11
N TRP A 217 -18.43 -0.89 10.24
CA TRP A 217 -19.27 -1.32 9.13
C TRP A 217 -19.83 -0.11 8.39
N ASN A 218 -19.56 -0.03 7.09
CA ASN A 218 -19.95 1.07 6.23
C ASN A 218 -20.73 0.55 5.02
N PHE A 219 -22.03 0.87 4.96
CA PHE A 219 -22.89 0.49 3.84
C PHE A 219 -24.13 1.38 3.77
N PRO A 220 -24.64 1.71 2.56
CA PRO A 220 -24.05 1.37 1.26
C PRO A 220 -22.85 2.27 0.89
N VAL A 221 -21.87 1.70 0.18
CA VAL A 221 -20.78 2.42 -0.51
C VAL A 221 -20.88 2.22 -2.03
N PRO A 222 -20.15 3.00 -2.87
CA PRO A 222 -20.07 2.72 -4.30
C PRO A 222 -19.52 1.32 -4.62
N GLU A 223 -19.97 0.72 -5.73
CA GLU A 223 -19.44 -0.56 -6.24
C GLU A 223 -18.05 -0.38 -6.87
N ASN A 224 -17.17 -1.34 -6.66
CA ASN A 224 -15.88 -1.42 -7.35
C ASN A 224 -16.09 -2.04 -8.73
N ASN A 225 -15.55 -1.42 -9.79
CA ASN A 225 -15.70 -1.93 -11.14
C ASN A 225 -14.69 -3.06 -11.40
N PHE A 226 -15.18 -4.30 -11.54
CA PHE A 226 -14.33 -5.46 -11.85
C PHE A 226 -14.02 -5.61 -13.35
N ASP A 227 -14.72 -4.90 -14.24
CA ASP A 227 -14.50 -5.06 -15.69
C ASP A 227 -13.19 -4.37 -16.14
N SER A 228 -12.72 -3.33 -15.43
CA SER A 228 -11.42 -2.69 -15.67
C SER A 228 -10.22 -3.56 -15.27
N ILE A 229 -10.43 -4.61 -14.46
CA ILE A 229 -9.40 -5.56 -13.97
C ILE A 229 -9.04 -6.61 -15.04
N SER A 230 -9.87 -6.74 -16.08
CA SER A 230 -9.76 -7.83 -17.06
C SER A 230 -8.67 -7.63 -18.14
N ALA A 231 -8.07 -6.44 -18.25
CA ALA A 231 -7.09 -6.09 -19.27
C ALA A 231 -5.64 -6.51 -18.96
N ASP A 232 -5.34 -6.94 -17.73
CA ASP A 232 -3.95 -7.02 -17.23
C ASP A 232 -3.24 -8.34 -17.50
N LEU A 233 -3.97 -9.45 -17.61
CA LEU A 233 -3.34 -10.77 -17.76
C LEU A 233 -2.67 -10.93 -19.14
N SER A 234 -3.16 -10.25 -20.18
CA SER A 234 -2.49 -10.19 -21.49
C SER A 234 -1.24 -9.33 -21.43
N ALA A 235 -1.28 -8.20 -20.70
CA ALA A 235 -0.10 -7.36 -20.51
C ALA A 235 0.99 -8.11 -19.73
N LEU A 236 0.61 -8.89 -18.70
CA LEU A 236 1.55 -9.75 -17.98
C LEU A 236 2.13 -10.85 -18.88
N SER A 237 1.33 -11.43 -19.77
CA SER A 237 1.82 -12.38 -20.79
C SER A 237 2.88 -11.73 -21.69
N ASP A 238 2.63 -10.50 -22.15
CA ASP A 238 3.58 -9.75 -22.99
C ASP A 238 4.88 -9.42 -22.22
N LEU A 239 4.78 -9.00 -20.95
CA LEU A 239 5.96 -8.79 -20.08
C LEU A 239 6.75 -10.08 -19.83
N ALA A 240 6.07 -11.22 -19.70
CA ALA A 240 6.74 -12.50 -19.54
C ALA A 240 7.47 -12.95 -20.81
N GLU A 241 6.98 -12.56 -21.99
CA GLU A 241 7.69 -12.74 -23.26
C GLU A 241 8.86 -11.73 -23.43
N ASP A 242 8.72 -10.52 -22.88
CA ASP A 242 9.72 -9.45 -22.94
C ASP A 242 10.55 -9.33 -21.65
N GLY A 243 11.51 -10.24 -21.50
CA GLY A 243 12.49 -10.22 -20.40
C GLY A 243 12.04 -10.93 -19.11
N GLY A 244 10.84 -11.50 -19.10
CA GLY A 244 10.35 -12.37 -18.03
C GLY A 244 10.51 -13.86 -18.35
N ILE A 245 9.66 -14.69 -17.73
CA ILE A 245 9.62 -16.14 -17.99
C ILE A 245 8.25 -16.53 -18.50
N TYR A 246 8.21 -16.91 -19.77
CA TYR A 246 7.02 -17.43 -20.42
C TYR A 246 7.03 -18.96 -20.52
N LEU A 247 6.08 -19.60 -19.83
CA LEU A 247 5.89 -21.04 -19.82
C LEU A 247 4.80 -21.44 -20.81
N ASN A 248 5.24 -21.95 -21.96
CA ASN A 248 4.36 -22.55 -22.97
C ASN A 248 3.57 -23.74 -22.39
N SER A 249 2.49 -24.17 -23.07
CA SER A 249 1.68 -25.31 -22.62
C SER A 249 2.53 -26.52 -22.23
N SER A 250 2.26 -27.11 -21.05
CA SER A 250 3.01 -28.25 -20.52
C SER A 250 2.82 -29.52 -21.38
N GLY A 251 1.73 -29.58 -22.13
CA GLY A 251 1.21 -30.75 -22.84
C GLY A 251 0.48 -31.76 -21.95
N VAL A 252 0.41 -31.51 -20.64
CA VAL A 252 -0.20 -32.41 -19.64
C VAL A 252 -1.08 -31.59 -18.67
N SER A 253 -0.71 -31.49 -17.39
CA SER A 253 -1.52 -30.85 -16.35
C SER A 253 -1.10 -29.41 -16.06
N GLY A 254 0.18 -29.08 -16.22
CA GLY A 254 0.71 -27.75 -15.96
C GLY A 254 2.13 -27.76 -15.39
N TYR A 255 2.48 -26.71 -14.66
CA TYR A 255 3.78 -26.53 -14.03
C TYR A 255 3.66 -26.37 -12.53
N HIS A 256 4.69 -26.79 -11.80
CA HIS A 256 4.82 -26.53 -10.39
C HIS A 256 6.07 -25.67 -10.18
N ILE A 257 5.88 -24.52 -9.53
CA ILE A 257 6.90 -23.52 -9.25
C ILE A 257 7.15 -23.50 -7.75
N VAL A 258 8.37 -23.83 -7.35
CA VAL A 258 8.79 -23.79 -5.94
C VAL A 258 9.77 -22.64 -5.76
N PHE A 259 9.33 -21.56 -5.12
CA PHE A 259 10.21 -20.42 -4.81
C PHE A 259 11.20 -20.76 -3.70
N LEU A 260 12.42 -20.25 -3.83
CA LEU A 260 13.51 -20.49 -2.90
C LEU A 260 14.02 -19.16 -2.33
N ALA A 261 14.40 -19.17 -1.05
CA ALA A 261 14.92 -18.04 -0.26
C ALA A 261 16.26 -17.43 -0.77
N ASN A 262 16.71 -17.80 -1.97
CA ASN A 262 17.92 -17.30 -2.61
C ASN A 262 17.62 -16.49 -3.89
N GLY A 263 16.36 -16.06 -4.08
CA GLY A 263 15.91 -15.32 -5.26
C GLY A 263 15.76 -16.18 -6.53
N THR A 264 15.64 -17.50 -6.39
CA THR A 264 15.44 -18.44 -7.50
C THR A 264 14.17 -19.27 -7.31
N PHE A 265 13.76 -20.00 -8.33
CA PHE A 265 12.69 -20.99 -8.22
C PHE A 265 13.00 -22.25 -9.02
N ASP A 266 12.57 -23.39 -8.48
CA ASP A 266 12.58 -24.66 -9.17
C ASP A 266 11.31 -24.83 -10.00
N LEU A 267 11.47 -25.22 -11.25
CA LEU A 267 10.37 -25.50 -12.16
C LEU A 267 10.23 -27.01 -12.39
N TYR A 268 9.05 -27.52 -12.11
CA TYR A 268 8.65 -28.89 -12.39
C TYR A 268 7.51 -28.92 -13.42
N LYS A 269 7.49 -29.95 -14.25
CA LYS A 269 6.33 -30.29 -15.08
C LYS A 269 5.48 -31.33 -14.34
N VAL A 270 4.21 -31.00 -14.12
CA VAL A 270 3.25 -31.88 -13.44
C VAL A 270 2.75 -32.94 -14.43
N THR A 271 3.04 -34.22 -14.14
CA THR A 271 2.72 -35.35 -15.01
C THR A 271 1.50 -36.15 -14.55
N GLY A 272 1.05 -35.96 -13.31
CA GLY A 272 -0.13 -36.62 -12.78
C GLY A 272 -0.71 -35.91 -11.56
N LEU A 273 -2.02 -36.10 -11.38
CA LEU A 273 -2.80 -35.51 -10.29
C LEU A 273 -3.50 -36.60 -9.48
N LEU A 274 -3.73 -36.32 -8.19
CA LEU A 274 -4.63 -37.08 -7.33
C LEU A 274 -5.99 -36.38 -7.31
N CYS A 275 -7.05 -37.20 -7.32
CA CYS A 275 -8.42 -36.71 -7.36
C CYS A 275 -9.20 -37.15 -6.11
N TYR A 276 -9.98 -36.24 -5.57
CA TYR A 276 -10.78 -36.43 -4.37
C TYR A 276 -12.24 -36.02 -4.63
N TYR A 277 -13.17 -36.62 -3.88
CA TYR A 277 -14.55 -36.17 -3.90
C TYR A 277 -14.71 -34.88 -3.10
N GLY A 278 -15.38 -33.88 -3.69
CA GLY A 278 -15.63 -32.60 -3.07
C GLY A 278 -16.84 -31.90 -3.70
N GLU A 279 -17.14 -30.69 -3.24
CA GLU A 279 -18.24 -29.81 -3.69
C GLU A 279 -19.55 -30.56 -4.05
N PRO A 280 -20.45 -30.76 -3.08
CA PRO A 280 -21.68 -31.49 -3.35
C PRO A 280 -22.59 -30.67 -4.27
N TYR A 281 -23.15 -31.31 -5.29
CA TYR A 281 -24.13 -30.69 -6.17
C TYR A 281 -25.39 -31.54 -6.29
N GLN A 282 -26.53 -30.86 -6.48
CA GLN A 282 -27.82 -31.50 -6.58
C GLN A 282 -28.24 -31.64 -8.05
N LYS A 283 -28.63 -32.85 -8.46
CA LYS A 283 -29.27 -33.10 -9.76
C LYS A 283 -30.61 -33.79 -9.55
N GLY A 284 -31.68 -33.00 -9.63
CA GLY A 284 -33.03 -33.42 -9.26
C GLY A 284 -33.13 -33.65 -7.74
N TRP A 285 -33.53 -34.85 -7.31
CA TRP A 285 -33.66 -35.20 -5.89
C TRP A 285 -32.41 -35.86 -5.29
N ARG A 286 -31.34 -36.04 -6.09
CA ARG A 286 -30.12 -36.75 -5.69
C ARG A 286 -28.95 -35.78 -5.56
N TRP A 287 -28.14 -36.02 -4.54
CA TRP A 287 -26.86 -35.38 -4.32
C TRP A 287 -25.73 -36.20 -4.94
N TYR A 288 -24.78 -35.50 -5.55
CA TYR A 288 -23.57 -36.05 -6.15
C TYR A 288 -22.37 -35.27 -5.62
N TRP A 289 -21.18 -35.84 -5.82
CA TRP A 289 -19.91 -35.22 -5.49
C TRP A 289 -19.15 -34.94 -6.77
N ASP A 290 -18.59 -33.73 -6.87
CA ASP A 290 -17.62 -33.43 -7.90
C ASP A 290 -16.29 -34.12 -7.60
N VAL A 291 -15.50 -34.32 -8.66
CA VAL A 291 -14.17 -34.92 -8.59
C VAL A 291 -13.15 -33.82 -8.79
N LEU A 292 -12.43 -33.51 -7.71
CA LEU A 292 -11.46 -32.43 -7.64
C LEU A 292 -10.05 -33.00 -7.78
N CYS A 293 -9.38 -32.73 -8.89
CA CYS A 293 -8.05 -33.21 -9.20
C CYS A 293 -7.02 -32.08 -9.04
N TYR A 294 -6.66 -31.75 -7.81
CA TYR A 294 -5.81 -30.58 -7.52
C TYR A 294 -4.47 -30.93 -6.86
N ASP A 295 -4.32 -32.09 -6.25
CA ASP A 295 -3.06 -32.45 -5.58
C ASP A 295 -2.10 -33.14 -6.58
N ILE A 296 -0.81 -32.82 -6.51
CA ILE A 296 0.20 -33.42 -7.39
C ILE A 296 0.45 -34.88 -7.00
N SER A 297 0.40 -35.79 -7.97
CA SER A 297 0.76 -37.20 -7.77
C SER A 297 2.16 -37.54 -8.28
N SER A 298 2.58 -36.87 -9.35
CA SER A 298 3.89 -37.06 -9.96
C SER A 298 4.27 -35.82 -10.77
N GLU A 299 5.56 -35.52 -10.75
CA GLU A 299 6.14 -34.40 -11.49
C GLU A 299 7.57 -34.71 -11.91
N THR A 300 8.09 -33.90 -12.82
CA THR A 300 9.44 -34.02 -13.36
C THR A 300 10.15 -32.68 -13.26
N PHE A 301 11.29 -32.65 -12.59
CA PHE A 301 12.12 -31.45 -12.51
C PHE A 301 12.59 -31.05 -13.90
N LEU A 302 12.43 -29.78 -14.25
CA LEU A 302 12.91 -29.22 -15.50
C LEU A 302 14.21 -28.48 -15.29
N ASN A 303 14.20 -27.43 -14.47
CA ASN A 303 15.37 -26.59 -14.21
C ASN A 303 15.13 -25.66 -13.01
N ASN A 304 16.21 -25.02 -12.56
CA ASN A 304 16.17 -23.89 -11.62
C ASN A 304 16.38 -22.58 -12.40
N TYR A 305 15.61 -21.56 -12.08
CA TYR A 305 15.64 -20.24 -12.73
C TYR A 305 15.78 -19.14 -11.69
N ASN A 306 16.51 -18.07 -12.02
CA ASN A 306 16.44 -16.84 -11.24
C ASN A 306 15.06 -16.20 -11.42
N ILE A 307 14.55 -15.52 -10.39
CA ILE A 307 13.41 -14.63 -10.54
C ILE A 307 13.80 -13.53 -11.53
N PRO A 308 13.01 -13.28 -12.60
CA PRO A 308 13.38 -12.32 -13.64
C PRO A 308 13.40 -10.88 -13.08
N GLU A 309 14.26 -10.01 -13.61
CA GLU A 309 14.40 -8.61 -13.14
C GLU A 309 13.11 -7.80 -13.31
N ASN A 310 12.32 -8.11 -14.35
CA ASN A 310 11.00 -7.49 -14.56
C ASN A 310 9.90 -8.12 -13.69
N GLY A 311 10.21 -9.19 -12.96
CA GLY A 311 9.32 -9.92 -12.06
C GLY A 311 8.17 -10.67 -12.73
N ALA A 312 8.11 -10.76 -14.07
CA ALA A 312 6.97 -11.38 -14.76
C ALA A 312 7.20 -12.87 -15.04
N ILE A 313 6.36 -13.73 -14.47
CA ILE A 313 6.28 -15.15 -14.81
C ILE A 313 4.86 -15.45 -15.28
N PHE A 314 4.72 -16.04 -16.47
CA PHE A 314 3.41 -16.37 -17.02
C PHE A 314 3.37 -17.80 -17.54
N ALA A 315 2.29 -18.54 -17.24
CA ALA A 315 2.07 -19.88 -17.75
C ALA A 315 0.76 -20.00 -18.54
N ASN A 316 0.88 -20.63 -19.72
CA ASN A 316 -0.25 -21.00 -20.57
C ASN A 316 -1.06 -22.21 -20.07
N ASP A 317 -0.85 -22.61 -18.82
CA ASP A 317 -1.41 -23.81 -18.22
C ASP A 317 -1.72 -23.60 -16.73
N HIS A 318 -2.24 -24.62 -16.06
CA HIS A 318 -2.39 -24.56 -14.61
C HIS A 318 -1.03 -24.48 -13.93
N VAL A 319 -0.97 -23.79 -12.79
CA VAL A 319 0.27 -23.64 -12.03
C VAL A 319 0.04 -24.03 -10.59
N TRP A 320 0.92 -24.88 -10.07
CA TRP A 320 1.08 -25.12 -8.64
C TRP A 320 2.19 -24.22 -8.13
N VAL A 321 2.02 -23.66 -6.95
CA VAL A 321 3.00 -22.73 -6.35
C VAL A 321 3.12 -22.95 -4.85
N ASP A 322 4.36 -22.93 -4.36
CA ASP A 322 4.72 -22.85 -2.95
C ASP A 322 6.18 -22.41 -2.76
N GLY A 323 6.63 -22.31 -1.52
CA GLY A 323 8.02 -22.00 -1.17
C GLY A 323 8.20 -20.62 -0.54
N VAL A 324 9.40 -20.06 -0.67
CA VAL A 324 9.79 -18.79 -0.05
C VAL A 324 10.22 -17.80 -1.13
N VAL A 325 9.56 -16.64 -1.18
CA VAL A 325 9.80 -15.59 -2.17
C VAL A 325 10.77 -14.56 -1.62
N ASP A 326 11.86 -14.32 -2.37
CA ASP A 326 12.86 -13.28 -2.17
C ASP A 326 12.91 -12.43 -3.44
N GLY A 327 12.36 -11.21 -3.37
CA GLY A 327 12.20 -10.28 -4.49
C GLY A 327 10.75 -10.00 -4.92
N ARG A 328 10.61 -9.29 -6.04
CA ARG A 328 9.31 -8.84 -6.59
C ARG A 328 8.93 -9.67 -7.79
N VAL A 329 7.84 -10.44 -7.67
CA VAL A 329 7.40 -11.36 -8.71
C VAL A 329 5.89 -11.41 -8.84
N THR A 330 5.40 -11.54 -10.06
CA THR A 330 4.01 -11.84 -10.38
C THR A 330 3.94 -13.10 -11.22
N LEU A 331 3.16 -14.06 -10.73
CA LEU A 331 2.85 -15.31 -11.41
C LEU A 331 1.44 -15.26 -12.00
N GLY A 332 1.38 -15.26 -13.33
CA GLY A 332 0.15 -15.34 -14.11
C GLY A 332 -0.14 -16.75 -14.61
N ALA A 333 -1.40 -17.17 -14.56
CA ALA A 333 -1.89 -18.38 -15.23
C ALA A 333 -3.11 -18.06 -16.08
N GLY A 334 -2.99 -18.23 -17.40
CA GLY A 334 -4.08 -17.91 -18.33
C GLY A 334 -3.84 -18.45 -19.72
N ARG A 335 -4.86 -18.39 -20.58
CA ARG A 335 -4.71 -18.68 -22.00
C ARG A 335 -5.47 -17.68 -22.85
N PHE A 336 -4.83 -17.25 -23.94
CA PHE A 336 -5.40 -16.31 -24.90
C PHE A 336 -5.67 -16.95 -26.27
N PRO A 337 -6.77 -16.58 -26.96
CA PRO A 337 -7.85 -15.72 -26.48
C PRO A 337 -8.65 -16.35 -25.32
N ALA A 338 -9.21 -15.52 -24.44
CA ALA A 338 -9.92 -15.97 -23.24
C ALA A 338 -11.16 -16.82 -23.59
N ASN A 339 -11.25 -18.00 -22.99
CA ASN A 339 -12.39 -18.90 -23.14
C ASN A 339 -12.67 -19.59 -21.81
N GLN A 340 -13.91 -19.48 -21.31
CA GLN A 340 -14.33 -20.02 -20.02
C GLN A 340 -14.05 -21.51 -19.84
N SER A 341 -14.11 -22.32 -20.90
CA SER A 341 -13.79 -23.76 -20.83
C SER A 341 -12.29 -24.06 -20.70
N HIS A 342 -11.43 -23.05 -20.79
CA HIS A 342 -9.98 -23.18 -20.80
C HIS A 342 -9.27 -22.24 -19.83
N TYR A 343 -10.00 -21.60 -18.92
CA TYR A 343 -9.41 -20.78 -17.88
C TYR A 343 -8.40 -21.59 -17.07
N LYS A 344 -7.27 -20.95 -16.80
CA LYS A 344 -6.18 -21.53 -16.04
C LYS A 344 -6.20 -21.01 -14.62
N SER A 345 -5.95 -21.92 -13.70
CA SER A 345 -6.05 -21.72 -12.26
C SER A 345 -4.67 -21.87 -11.63
N ILE A 346 -4.49 -21.23 -10.48
CA ILE A 346 -3.31 -21.36 -9.64
C ILE A 346 -3.67 -22.21 -8.41
N TYR A 347 -2.80 -23.12 -8.04
CA TYR A 347 -2.94 -24.03 -6.91
C TYR A 347 -1.83 -23.78 -5.88
N ILE A 348 -2.19 -23.36 -4.66
CA ILE A 348 -1.21 -23.10 -3.60
C ILE A 348 -1.09 -24.38 -2.75
N SER A 349 -0.01 -25.13 -2.96
CA SER A 349 0.09 -26.53 -2.51
C SER A 349 0.71 -26.71 -1.13
N ASN A 350 1.42 -25.69 -0.66
CA ASN A 350 2.10 -25.66 0.63
C ASN A 350 2.25 -24.20 1.08
N ASN A 351 2.98 -23.96 2.17
CA ASN A 351 3.30 -22.59 2.60
C ASN A 351 3.96 -21.81 1.47
N LEU A 352 3.52 -20.57 1.32
CA LEU A 352 4.01 -19.61 0.34
C LEU A 352 4.30 -18.33 1.09
N THR A 353 5.54 -18.10 1.49
CA THR A 353 5.91 -17.01 2.42
C THR A 353 6.91 -16.06 1.79
N TYR A 354 6.98 -14.83 2.29
CA TYR A 354 8.09 -13.93 2.00
C TYR A 354 9.31 -14.29 2.85
N GLU A 355 10.51 -14.10 2.30
CA GLU A 355 11.75 -14.21 3.09
C GLU A 355 11.78 -13.13 4.18
N THR A 356 11.43 -11.88 3.81
CA THR A 356 11.33 -10.76 4.76
C THR A 356 10.01 -10.00 4.60
N LYS A 357 9.10 -10.18 5.56
CA LYS A 357 7.85 -9.38 5.62
C LYS A 357 8.11 -7.90 5.84
N ASN A 358 7.25 -7.05 5.27
CA ASN A 358 7.38 -5.59 5.31
C ASN A 358 8.68 -5.07 4.66
N SER A 359 9.27 -5.83 3.72
CA SER A 359 10.43 -5.43 2.91
C SER A 359 10.02 -5.15 1.45
N ASP A 360 10.92 -5.34 0.51
CA ASP A 360 10.74 -5.33 -0.93
C ASP A 360 10.19 -6.64 -1.51
N ASP A 361 10.12 -7.72 -0.73
CA ASP A 361 9.55 -9.01 -1.13
C ASP A 361 8.03 -8.90 -1.37
N VAL A 362 7.59 -9.20 -2.59
CA VAL A 362 6.18 -9.11 -2.98
C VAL A 362 5.85 -10.19 -4.01
N LEU A 363 4.77 -10.94 -3.77
CA LEU A 363 4.21 -11.91 -4.71
C LEU A 363 2.82 -11.49 -5.19
N GLY A 364 2.67 -11.38 -6.51
CA GLY A 364 1.37 -11.32 -7.18
C GLY A 364 0.96 -12.68 -7.75
N LEU A 365 -0.25 -13.14 -7.49
CA LEU A 365 -0.84 -14.31 -8.16
C LEU A 365 -2.03 -13.83 -8.99
N ILE A 366 -1.98 -14.02 -10.31
CA ILE A 366 -3.09 -13.65 -11.20
C ILE A 366 -3.56 -14.88 -11.97
N ALA A 367 -4.72 -15.40 -11.59
CA ALA A 367 -5.37 -16.51 -12.29
C ALA A 367 -6.51 -15.99 -13.18
N GLN A 368 -6.58 -16.49 -14.40
CA GLN A 368 -7.76 -16.30 -15.25
C GLN A 368 -8.99 -16.99 -14.65
N GLY A 369 -8.79 -18.22 -14.16
CA GLY A 369 -9.77 -19.04 -13.45
C GLY A 369 -9.67 -18.80 -11.94
N ASP A 370 -9.55 -19.87 -11.18
CA ASP A 370 -9.56 -19.84 -9.71
C ASP A 370 -8.14 -19.78 -9.10
N VAL A 371 -8.04 -19.32 -7.85
CA VAL A 371 -6.89 -19.60 -6.97
C VAL A 371 -7.35 -20.57 -5.90
N ILE A 372 -6.75 -21.76 -5.85
CA ILE A 372 -7.24 -22.88 -5.06
C ILE A 372 -6.18 -23.37 -4.10
N VAL A 373 -6.58 -23.66 -2.86
CA VAL A 373 -5.78 -24.48 -1.94
C VAL A 373 -6.23 -25.95 -2.03
N PRO A 374 -5.37 -26.90 -2.47
CA PRO A 374 -5.69 -28.32 -2.59
C PRO A 374 -5.97 -29.03 -1.24
N LEU A 375 -6.28 -30.33 -1.28
CA LEU A 375 -6.63 -31.07 -0.07
C LEU A 375 -5.42 -31.25 0.87
N VAL A 376 -4.29 -31.68 0.31
CA VAL A 376 -3.09 -32.08 1.05
C VAL A 376 -2.18 -30.87 1.24
N VAL A 377 -2.43 -30.15 2.33
CA VAL A 377 -1.62 -28.99 2.77
C VAL A 377 -1.29 -29.09 4.26
N PRO A 378 -0.36 -28.27 4.79
CA PRO A 378 -0.03 -28.22 6.22
C PRO A 378 -1.25 -27.91 7.10
N ASP A 379 -1.23 -28.40 8.34
CA ASP A 379 -2.30 -28.12 9.31
C ASP A 379 -2.35 -26.64 9.70
N ASP A 380 -1.20 -25.97 9.76
CA ASP A 380 -1.05 -24.53 9.95
C ASP A 380 -0.38 -23.95 8.71
N MET A 381 -1.18 -23.30 7.86
CA MET A 381 -0.76 -22.82 6.55
C MET A 381 -0.58 -21.31 6.53
N GLU A 382 0.44 -20.84 5.82
CA GLU A 382 0.72 -19.42 5.62
C GLU A 382 0.85 -19.10 4.13
N ILE A 383 0.17 -18.03 3.70
CA ILE A 383 0.17 -17.53 2.33
C ILE A 383 0.41 -16.03 2.36
N ASP A 384 1.56 -15.61 1.85
CA ASP A 384 1.95 -14.22 1.66
C ASP A 384 1.83 -13.89 0.16
N ALA A 385 0.77 -13.19 -0.25
CA ALA A 385 0.55 -12.82 -1.65
C ALA A 385 -0.55 -11.76 -1.82
N ALA A 386 -0.48 -10.99 -2.91
CA ALA A 386 -1.65 -10.40 -3.54
C ALA A 386 -2.21 -11.39 -4.56
N ALA A 387 -3.36 -12.00 -4.26
CA ALA A 387 -4.02 -12.97 -5.11
C ALA A 387 -5.23 -12.36 -5.82
N LEU A 388 -5.29 -12.57 -7.14
CA LEU A 388 -6.35 -12.11 -8.02
C LEU A 388 -6.88 -13.25 -8.88
N SER A 389 -8.20 -13.41 -8.87
CA SER A 389 -8.92 -14.34 -9.74
C SER A 389 -9.89 -13.56 -10.62
N GLN A 390 -9.57 -13.47 -11.92
CA GLN A 390 -10.29 -12.59 -12.86
C GLN A 390 -11.74 -13.03 -13.08
N PHE A 391 -11.96 -14.33 -13.27
CA PHE A 391 -13.30 -14.87 -13.57
C PHE A 391 -13.74 -15.98 -12.62
N GLY A 392 -12.95 -16.27 -11.58
CA GLY A 392 -13.15 -17.39 -10.67
C GLY A 392 -13.25 -16.96 -9.22
N LYS A 393 -12.84 -17.88 -8.35
CA LYS A 393 -12.87 -17.80 -6.90
C LYS A 393 -11.48 -17.93 -6.30
N ILE A 394 -11.27 -17.33 -5.13
CA ILE A 394 -10.13 -17.63 -4.25
C ILE A 394 -10.62 -18.49 -3.09
N LYS A 395 -10.35 -19.80 -3.10
CA LYS A 395 -10.99 -20.72 -2.15
C LYS A 395 -10.18 -21.95 -1.78
N ARG A 396 -10.53 -22.52 -0.64
CA ARG A 396 -10.37 -23.96 -0.38
C ARG A 396 -11.72 -24.65 -0.62
N PRO A 397 -11.84 -25.54 -1.62
CA PRO A 397 -13.07 -26.29 -1.88
C PRO A 397 -13.51 -27.13 -0.68
N TYR A 398 -14.80 -27.47 -0.62
CA TYR A 398 -15.28 -28.48 0.33
C TYR A 398 -14.80 -29.85 -0.15
N TYR A 399 -14.12 -30.59 0.71
CA TYR A 399 -13.75 -31.98 0.48
C TYR A 399 -14.60 -32.90 1.37
N TYR A 400 -14.91 -34.09 0.87
CA TYR A 400 -15.69 -35.06 1.63
C TYR A 400 -15.06 -35.37 3.00
N GLU A 401 -15.86 -35.27 4.07
CA GLU A 401 -15.43 -35.42 5.47
C GLU A 401 -14.74 -36.75 5.79
N GLY A 402 -14.93 -37.78 4.96
CA GLY A 402 -14.21 -39.05 5.10
C GLY A 402 -12.70 -38.96 4.87
N TYR A 403 -12.20 -37.85 4.30
CA TYR A 403 -10.77 -37.58 4.20
C TYR A 403 -10.27 -36.91 5.48
N GLY A 404 -9.38 -37.56 6.23
CA GLY A 404 -8.82 -37.04 7.48
C GLY A 404 -8.06 -35.72 7.34
N THR A 405 -7.77 -35.29 6.10
CA THR A 405 -7.10 -34.03 5.75
C THR A 405 -8.06 -32.90 5.35
N ALA A 406 -9.38 -33.13 5.37
CA ALA A 406 -10.37 -32.15 4.95
C ALA A 406 -10.44 -30.93 5.89
N ILE A 407 -10.06 -31.11 7.17
CA ILE A 407 -10.01 -30.06 8.20
C ILE A 407 -8.55 -29.76 8.56
N ARG A 408 -8.26 -28.48 8.79
CA ARG A 408 -6.94 -27.92 9.12
C ARG A 408 -7.04 -26.97 10.29
N ASN A 409 -5.95 -26.74 11.01
CA ASN A 409 -5.93 -25.93 12.22
C ASN A 409 -6.07 -24.44 11.89
N SER A 410 -5.18 -23.90 11.06
CA SER A 410 -5.13 -22.47 10.79
C SER A 410 -4.66 -22.10 9.39
N LEU A 411 -5.14 -20.96 8.90
CA LEU A 411 -4.63 -20.26 7.72
C LEU A 411 -4.31 -18.82 8.11
N LEU A 412 -3.07 -18.39 7.87
CA LEU A 412 -2.69 -16.98 7.82
C LEU A 412 -2.55 -16.57 6.35
N PHE A 413 -3.33 -15.57 5.93
CA PHE A 413 -3.19 -14.95 4.63
C PHE A 413 -2.70 -13.52 4.81
N TYR A 414 -1.48 -13.22 4.39
CA TYR A 414 -0.88 -11.90 4.47
C TYR A 414 -0.83 -11.27 3.07
N GLY A 415 -1.65 -10.26 2.83
CA GLY A 415 -1.75 -9.58 1.55
C GLY A 415 -3.18 -9.25 1.15
N SER A 416 -3.52 -9.45 -0.11
CA SER A 416 -4.81 -9.05 -0.70
C SER A 416 -5.45 -10.21 -1.46
N GLN A 417 -6.78 -10.32 -1.40
CA GLN A 417 -7.58 -11.35 -2.04
C GLN A 417 -8.66 -10.67 -2.89
N ILE A 418 -8.58 -10.82 -4.20
CA ILE A 418 -9.46 -10.14 -5.16
C ILE A 418 -10.11 -11.19 -6.06
N SER A 419 -11.43 -11.33 -6.03
CA SER A 419 -12.08 -12.29 -6.92
C SER A 419 -13.47 -11.85 -7.40
N ARG A 420 -13.84 -12.34 -8.59
CA ARG A 420 -15.14 -12.01 -9.18
C ARG A 420 -16.26 -12.91 -8.69
N LEU A 421 -15.99 -14.16 -8.32
CA LEU A 421 -17.01 -15.12 -7.88
C LEU A 421 -16.94 -15.44 -6.38
N GLY A 422 -16.13 -14.69 -5.63
CA GLY A 422 -15.99 -14.79 -4.18
C GLY A 422 -15.00 -15.85 -3.74
N GLY A 423 -14.98 -16.07 -2.45
CA GLY A 423 -14.01 -16.97 -1.85
C GLY A 423 -14.48 -17.61 -0.56
N GLY A 424 -13.60 -18.42 0.00
CA GLY A 424 -13.85 -19.04 1.29
C GLY A 424 -12.81 -20.08 1.63
N TRP A 425 -12.41 -20.07 2.89
CA TRP A 425 -11.36 -20.95 3.42
C TRP A 425 -11.91 -22.07 4.31
N LYS A 426 -13.21 -22.04 4.60
CA LYS A 426 -13.88 -23.02 5.44
C LYS A 426 -15.37 -23.12 5.16
N TYR A 427 -15.94 -24.26 5.54
CA TYR A 427 -17.37 -24.54 5.50
C TYR A 427 -17.86 -24.81 6.90
N THR A 428 -19.01 -24.24 7.24
CA THR A 428 -19.62 -24.39 8.56
C THR A 428 -21.00 -25.04 8.46
N SER A 429 -21.34 -25.87 9.45
CA SER A 429 -22.67 -26.45 9.62
C SER A 429 -23.00 -26.52 11.10
N GLY A 430 -24.17 -26.01 11.50
CA GLY A 430 -24.59 -25.98 12.90
C GLY A 430 -23.62 -25.25 13.85
N GLY A 431 -22.84 -24.28 13.33
CA GLY A 431 -21.83 -23.54 14.10
C GLY A 431 -20.48 -24.24 14.25
N SER A 432 -20.31 -25.45 13.69
CA SER A 432 -19.03 -26.17 13.65
C SER A 432 -18.40 -26.10 12.26
N VAL A 433 -17.07 -26.06 12.18
CA VAL A 433 -16.33 -26.17 10.92
C VAL A 433 -16.34 -27.63 10.47
N ILE A 434 -16.86 -27.88 9.27
CA ILE A 434 -16.98 -29.22 8.67
C ILE A 434 -16.00 -29.47 7.52
N GLY A 435 -15.26 -28.43 7.10
CA GLY A 435 -14.22 -28.52 6.09
C GLY A 435 -13.43 -27.23 5.99
N GLY A 436 -12.17 -27.33 5.60
CA GLY A 436 -11.24 -26.20 5.48
C GLY A 436 -10.49 -25.87 6.77
N PHE A 437 -10.16 -24.59 6.97
CA PHE A 437 -9.36 -24.13 8.11
C PHE A 437 -10.22 -23.69 9.30
N ILE A 438 -9.94 -24.22 10.49
CA ILE A 438 -10.70 -23.88 11.71
C ILE A 438 -10.51 -22.40 12.03
N ASN A 439 -9.27 -21.93 12.12
CA ASN A 439 -8.94 -20.51 12.37
C ASN A 439 -8.42 -19.87 11.09
N THR A 440 -8.84 -18.65 10.80
CA THR A 440 -8.38 -17.92 9.60
C THR A 440 -8.05 -16.49 9.99
N ASN A 441 -6.79 -16.08 9.81
CA ASN A 441 -6.36 -14.72 10.00
C ASN A 441 -5.98 -14.14 8.64
N HIS A 442 -6.54 -12.98 8.31
CA HIS A 442 -6.27 -12.27 7.07
C HIS A 442 -5.70 -10.91 7.40
N THR A 443 -4.44 -10.66 7.07
CA THR A 443 -3.74 -9.42 7.39
C THR A 443 -3.31 -8.72 6.13
N TYR A 444 -3.59 -7.42 6.02
CA TYR A 444 -3.17 -6.62 4.89
C TYR A 444 -1.65 -6.43 4.89
N ASP A 445 -1.03 -6.68 3.73
CA ASP A 445 0.34 -6.26 3.50
C ASP A 445 0.37 -4.79 3.06
N GLY A 446 0.77 -3.91 3.99
CA GLY A 446 0.87 -2.47 3.74
C GLY A 446 1.83 -2.10 2.61
N ASN A 447 2.77 -2.98 2.24
CA ASN A 447 3.66 -2.76 1.10
C ASN A 447 2.90 -2.76 -0.22
N LEU A 448 1.80 -3.51 -0.35
CA LEU A 448 1.06 -3.60 -1.61
C LEU A 448 0.46 -2.26 -2.06
N ARG A 449 0.34 -1.29 -1.14
CA ARG A 449 -0.06 0.10 -1.45
C ARG A 449 1.05 0.88 -2.16
N TYR A 450 2.31 0.59 -1.84
CA TYR A 450 3.48 1.34 -2.31
C TYR A 450 4.26 0.60 -3.39
N LEU A 451 4.22 -0.72 -3.36
CA LEU A 451 4.97 -1.65 -4.20
C LEU A 451 4.01 -2.77 -4.65
N PRO A 452 2.99 -2.47 -5.48
CA PRO A 452 2.16 -3.52 -6.03
C PRO A 452 3.04 -4.52 -6.81
N PRO A 453 2.62 -5.79 -6.90
CA PRO A 453 3.32 -6.77 -7.72
C PRO A 453 3.41 -6.29 -9.19
N PRO A 454 4.49 -6.64 -9.91
CA PRO A 454 4.63 -6.29 -11.32
C PRO A 454 3.40 -6.67 -12.17
N GLY A 455 2.79 -5.72 -12.88
CA GLY A 455 1.65 -6.01 -13.76
C GLY A 455 0.32 -6.32 -13.05
N PHE A 456 0.18 -6.01 -11.76
CA PHE A 456 -1.10 -6.06 -11.05
C PHE A 456 -2.01 -4.89 -11.46
N PRO A 457 -3.35 -5.07 -11.47
CA PRO A 457 -4.30 -4.01 -11.80
C PRO A 457 -4.17 -2.82 -10.87
N VAL A 458 -4.26 -1.64 -11.46
CA VAL A 458 -4.31 -0.38 -10.74
C VAL A 458 -5.47 0.47 -11.25
N GLY A 459 -5.99 1.37 -10.40
CA GLY A 459 -7.08 2.27 -10.80
C GLY A 459 -6.71 3.21 -11.95
N ASP A 460 -7.70 3.95 -12.46
CA ASP A 460 -7.53 4.81 -13.64
C ASP A 460 -7.01 6.22 -13.32
N THR A 461 -6.89 6.58 -12.04
CA THR A 461 -6.53 7.94 -11.59
C THR A 461 -5.31 7.96 -10.68
N TYR A 462 -4.37 8.87 -10.94
CA TYR A 462 -3.22 9.11 -10.05
C TYR A 462 -3.69 9.64 -8.68
N GLU A 463 -3.39 8.89 -7.62
CA GLU A 463 -3.61 9.31 -6.25
C GLU A 463 -2.29 9.65 -5.54
N LEU A 464 -2.39 10.55 -4.55
CA LEU A 464 -1.29 10.83 -3.64
C LEU A 464 -1.19 9.68 -2.63
N ILE A 465 -0.14 8.87 -2.75
CA ILE A 465 0.05 7.68 -1.92
C ILE A 465 0.69 8.07 -0.59
N SER A 466 1.73 8.90 -0.63
CA SER A 466 2.38 9.44 0.57
C SER A 466 2.87 10.86 0.35
N TRP A 467 3.04 11.58 1.47
CA TRP A 467 3.57 12.94 1.51
C TRP A 467 4.49 13.07 2.72
N GLU A 468 5.72 13.52 2.51
CA GLU A 468 6.69 13.75 3.58
C GLU A 468 7.58 14.96 3.29
N GLU A 469 7.95 15.71 4.34
CA GLU A 469 9.02 16.71 4.26
C GLU A 469 10.35 16.01 4.53
N ILE A 470 11.30 16.14 3.60
CA ILE A 470 12.66 15.64 3.79
C ILE A 470 13.50 16.76 4.41
N ILE A 471 14.11 16.44 5.55
CA ILE A 471 15.05 17.32 6.24
C ILE A 471 16.46 16.90 5.82
N GLU A 472 17.07 17.65 4.93
CA GLU A 472 18.50 17.54 4.56
C GLU A 472 19.40 18.42 5.42
#